data_AF-A0A7C5PC32-F1
#
_entry.id   AF-A0A7C5PC32-F1
#
_cell.length_a   1.000
_cell.length_b   1.000
_cell.length_c   1.000
_cell.angle_alpha   90.00
_cell.angle_beta   90.00
_cell.angle_gamma   90.00
#
_symmetry.space_group_name_H-M   'P 1'
#
loop_
_entity.id
_entity.type
_entity.pdbx_description
1 polymer ?
#
loop_
_entity_poly.entity_id
_entity_poly.type
_entity_poly.pdbx_seq_one_letter_code
_entity_poly.pdbx_strand_id
1 'polypeptide(L)'
;MPMPFDRRLALPVLLLSASLLGGCAAVVVGGATTGAVAAHDRRTFGTFIEDKEIHLKALRILNADEELKRLSNIDITVYDLQVLLTGQAA
;
A
#
# COMPACT_ATOMS: atom_id res chain seq x y z
N MET A 1 43.53 -28.81 12.28
CA MET A 1 43.09 -27.78 13.23
C MET A 1 41.93 -28.34 14.04
N PRO A 2 42.10 -28.64 15.34
CA PRO A 2 41.03 -29.16 16.17
C PRO A 2 40.11 -28.00 16.56
N MET A 3 38.84 -28.06 16.18
CA MET A 3 37.83 -27.11 16.64
C MET A 3 37.28 -27.62 17.98
N PRO A 4 37.45 -26.90 19.10
CA PRO A 4 36.83 -27.27 20.37
C PRO A 4 35.35 -26.89 20.30
N PHE A 5 34.51 -27.81 19.85
CA PHE A 5 33.05 -27.63 19.90
C PHE A 5 32.58 -27.92 21.33
N ASP A 6 32.64 -26.89 22.19
CA ASP A 6 32.00 -26.95 23.50
C ASP A 6 30.52 -27.32 23.30
N ARG A 7 30.09 -28.37 24.00
CA ARG A 7 28.71 -28.92 23.92
C ARG A 7 27.63 -27.86 24.19
N ARG A 8 28.01 -26.75 24.82
CA ARG A 8 27.15 -25.58 25.11
C ARG A 8 26.89 -24.70 23.89
N LEU A 9 27.81 -24.64 22.91
CA LEU A 9 27.66 -23.87 21.67
C LEU A 9 27.02 -24.69 20.54
N ALA A 10 27.05 -26.02 20.63
CA ALA A 10 26.47 -26.91 19.61
C ALA A 10 24.95 -26.76 19.48
N LEU A 11 24.25 -26.59 20.61
CA LEU A 11 22.78 -26.48 20.66
C LEU A 11 22.24 -25.19 19.98
N PRO A 12 22.75 -23.98 20.27
CA PRO A 12 22.28 -22.76 19.59
C PRO A 12 22.63 -22.75 18.10
N VAL A 13 23.78 -23.29 17.70
CA VAL A 13 24.17 -23.40 16.28
C VAL A 13 23.24 -24.35 15.52
N LEU A 14 22.84 -25.47 16.12
CA LEU A 14 21.90 -26.42 15.54
C LEU A 14 20.48 -25.82 15.40
N LEU A 15 20.02 -25.07 16.40
CA LEU A 15 18.74 -24.36 16.36
C LEU A 15 18.72 -23.26 15.28
N LEU A 16 19.80 -22.50 15.16
CA LEU A 16 19.92 -21.46 14.15
C LEU A 16 19.91 -22.06 12.73
N SER A 17 20.71 -23.10 12.50
CA SER A 17 20.76 -23.79 11.21
C SER A 17 19.44 -24.46 10.83
N ALA A 18 18.71 -25.04 11.79
CA ALA A 18 17.36 -25.58 11.56
C ALA A 18 16.35 -24.49 11.19
N SER A 19 16.44 -23.31 11.81
CA SER A 19 15.58 -22.15 11.50
C SER A 19 15.86 -21.57 10.10
N LEU A 20 17.13 -21.52 9.68
CA LEU A 20 17.50 -21.09 8.33
C LEU A 20 17.01 -22.07 7.25
N LEU A 21 16.97 -23.37 7.55
CA LEU A 21 16.48 -24.40 6.61
C LEU A 21 14.94 -24.40 6.49
N GLY A 22 14.22 -24.15 7.59
CA GLY A 22 12.76 -24.04 7.61
C GLY A 22 12.23 -22.66 7.16
N GLY A 23 13.05 -21.61 7.28
CA GLY A 23 12.67 -20.23 6.94
C GLY A 23 12.42 -20.00 5.44
N CYS A 24 13.02 -20.80 4.56
CA CYS A 24 12.75 -20.71 3.13
C CYS A 24 11.30 -21.10 2.79
N ALA A 25 10.72 -22.08 3.49
CA ALA A 25 9.31 -22.44 3.27
C ALA A 25 8.36 -21.37 3.80
N ALA A 26 8.66 -20.74 4.95
CA ALA A 26 7.87 -19.65 5.49
C ALA A 26 7.96 -18.36 4.64
N VAL A 27 9.14 -18.05 4.09
CA VAL A 27 9.34 -16.94 3.16
C VAL A 27 8.74 -17.21 1.79
N VAL A 28 8.80 -18.45 1.29
CA VAL A 28 8.15 -18.81 0.01
C VAL A 28 6.64 -18.83 0.18
N VAL A 29 6.09 -19.43 1.25
CA VAL A 29 4.65 -19.45 1.49
C VAL A 29 4.13 -18.07 1.86
N GLY A 30 4.78 -17.37 2.80
CA GLY A 30 4.41 -16.01 3.19
C GLY A 30 4.68 -14.96 2.12
N GLY A 31 5.77 -15.09 1.37
CA GLY A 31 6.10 -14.20 0.25
C GLY A 31 5.30 -14.48 -1.01
N ALA A 32 4.96 -15.74 -1.31
CA ALA A 32 4.10 -16.08 -2.44
C ALA A 32 2.64 -15.69 -2.16
N THR A 33 2.12 -15.82 -0.94
CA THR A 33 0.77 -15.32 -0.63
C THR A 33 0.73 -13.80 -0.74
N THR A 34 1.66 -13.09 -0.09
CA THR A 34 1.74 -11.61 -0.13
C THR A 34 2.06 -11.08 -1.54
N GLY A 35 2.83 -11.82 -2.34
CA GLY A 35 3.13 -11.50 -3.75
C GLY A 35 1.98 -11.84 -4.70
N ALA A 36 1.23 -12.91 -4.45
CA ALA A 36 0.10 -13.32 -5.28
C ALA A 36 -1.13 -12.43 -5.08
N VAL A 37 -1.42 -11.96 -3.85
CA VAL A 37 -2.46 -10.93 -3.65
C VAL A 37 -2.07 -9.59 -4.29
N ALA A 38 -0.77 -9.25 -4.33
CA ALA A 38 -0.30 -8.06 -5.04
C ALA A 38 -0.32 -8.23 -6.58
N ALA A 39 -0.14 -9.45 -7.09
CA ALA A 39 -0.11 -9.72 -8.53
C ALA A 39 -1.49 -9.85 -9.17
N HIS A 40 -2.51 -10.27 -8.40
CA HIS A 40 -3.85 -10.52 -8.95
C HIS A 40 -4.79 -9.30 -8.94
N ASP A 41 -4.50 -8.24 -8.19
CA ASP A 41 -5.30 -7.02 -8.24
C ASP A 41 -4.44 -5.77 -8.57
N ARG A 42 -3.97 -5.70 -9.82
CA ARG A 42 -3.41 -4.45 -10.39
C ARG A 42 -4.52 -3.45 -10.77
N ARG A 43 -5.79 -3.80 -10.58
CA ARG A 43 -6.92 -3.00 -11.07
C ARG A 43 -7.46 -2.14 -9.93
N THR A 44 -6.58 -1.38 -9.27
CA THR A 44 -7.02 -0.37 -8.28
C THR A 44 -5.86 0.48 -7.72
N PHE A 45 -4.68 -0.08 -7.46
CA PHE A 45 -3.62 0.69 -6.77
C PHE A 45 -3.08 1.90 -7.56
N GLY A 46 -2.90 1.76 -8.88
CA GLY A 46 -2.45 2.88 -9.72
C GLY A 46 -3.51 3.97 -9.83
N THR A 47 -4.77 3.57 -10.06
CA THR A 47 -5.90 4.49 -10.21
C THR A 47 -6.25 5.18 -8.90
N PHE A 48 -6.08 4.55 -7.73
CA PHE A 48 -6.30 5.21 -6.44
C PHE A 48 -5.38 6.40 -6.19
N ILE A 49 -4.10 6.30 -6.57
CA ILE A 49 -3.16 7.40 -6.42
C ILE A 49 -3.53 8.54 -7.36
N GLU A 50 -3.89 8.20 -8.59
CA GLU A 50 -4.27 9.18 -9.62
C GLU A 50 -5.61 9.86 -9.31
N ASP A 51 -6.60 9.11 -8.80
CA ASP A 51 -7.89 9.63 -8.32
C ASP A 51 -7.70 10.65 -7.19
N LYS A 52 -6.76 10.39 -6.27
CA LYS A 52 -6.44 11.32 -5.18
C LYS A 52 -5.79 12.60 -5.69
N GLU A 53 -4.87 12.49 -6.66
CA GLU A 53 -4.26 13.66 -7.29
C GLU A 53 -5.30 14.52 -8.04
N ILE A 54 -6.22 13.87 -8.77
CA ILE A 54 -7.33 14.55 -9.46
C ILE A 54 -8.24 15.25 -8.44
N HIS A 55 -8.62 14.58 -7.35
CA HIS A 55 -9.43 15.15 -6.28
C HIS A 55 -8.77 16.39 -5.67
N LEU A 56 -7.47 16.31 -5.33
CA LEU A 56 -6.71 17.44 -4.78
C LEU A 56 -6.58 18.60 -5.79
N LYS A 57 -6.44 18.30 -7.08
CA LYS A 57 -6.42 19.33 -8.14
C LYS A 57 -7.78 20.02 -8.27
N ALA A 58 -8.87 19.25 -8.27
CA ALA A 58 -10.22 19.78 -8.34
C ALA A 58 -10.57 20.66 -7.13
N LEU A 59 -10.19 20.22 -5.92
CA LEU A 59 -10.30 21.04 -4.70
C LEU A 59 -9.48 22.33 -4.81
N ARG A 60 -8.26 22.29 -5.34
CA ARG A 60 -7.45 23.50 -5.52
C ARG A 60 -8.12 24.50 -6.47
N ILE A 61 -8.70 24.02 -7.56
CA ILE A 61 -9.42 24.87 -8.51
C ILE A 61 -10.66 25.49 -7.84
N LEU A 62 -11.45 24.68 -7.14
CA LEU A 62 -12.63 25.17 -6.42
C LEU A 62 -12.29 26.20 -5.34
N ASN A 63 -11.18 26.00 -4.63
CA ASN A 63 -10.73 26.92 -3.58
C ASN A 63 -10.04 28.18 -4.12
N ALA A 64 -9.55 28.16 -5.36
CA ALA A 64 -8.95 29.35 -5.98
C ALA A 64 -10.00 30.41 -6.35
N ASP A 65 -11.26 30.00 -6.50
CA ASP A 65 -12.39 30.88 -6.76
C ASP A 65 -13.20 31.13 -5.47
N GLU A 66 -12.91 32.25 -4.81
CA GLU A 66 -13.56 32.62 -3.55
C GLU A 66 -15.05 32.94 -3.71
N GLU A 67 -15.48 33.40 -4.88
CA GLU A 67 -16.88 33.70 -5.15
C GLU A 67 -17.67 32.40 -5.28
N LEU A 68 -17.18 31.48 -6.10
CA LEU A 68 -17.79 30.17 -6.29
C LEU A 68 -17.85 29.40 -4.97
N LYS A 69 -16.77 29.41 -4.17
CA LYS A 69 -16.75 28.76 -2.86
C LYS A 69 -17.74 29.36 -1.86
N ARG A 70 -18.01 30.67 -1.95
CA ARG A 70 -18.94 31.35 -1.04
C ARG A 70 -20.40 31.17 -1.46
N LEU A 71 -20.67 31.13 -2.76
CA LEU A 71 -22.02 31.10 -3.32
C LEU A 71 -22.49 29.68 -3.68
N SER A 72 -21.59 28.70 -3.67
CA SER A 72 -21.93 27.32 -3.99
C SER A 72 -21.42 26.34 -2.94
N ASN A 73 -22.20 25.28 -2.73
CA ASN A 73 -21.82 24.14 -1.92
C ASN A 73 -21.68 22.92 -2.85
N ILE A 74 -20.47 22.73 -3.36
CA ILE A 74 -20.12 21.69 -4.34
C ILE A 74 -19.29 20.60 -3.64
N ASP A 75 -19.77 19.37 -3.71
CA ASP A 75 -19.05 18.16 -3.32
C ASP A 75 -18.35 17.53 -4.53
N ILE A 76 -17.12 17.05 -4.32
CA ILE A 76 -16.27 16.48 -5.37
C ILE A 76 -15.99 15.02 -5.03
N THR A 77 -16.52 14.10 -5.82
CA THR A 77 -16.22 12.67 -5.73
C THR A 77 -15.43 12.22 -6.95
N VAL A 78 -14.34 11.47 -6.76
CA VAL A 78 -13.50 10.95 -7.85
C VAL A 78 -13.45 9.42 -7.76
N TYR A 79 -13.70 8.76 -8.88
CA TYR A 79 -13.66 7.30 -8.98
C TYR A 79 -13.30 6.88 -10.41
N ASP A 80 -12.29 6.02 -10.54
CA ASP A 80 -11.84 5.49 -11.83
C ASP A 80 -11.55 6.60 -12.86
N LEU A 81 -10.81 7.63 -12.39
CA LEU A 81 -10.43 8.82 -13.15
C LEU A 81 -11.60 9.70 -13.61
N GLN A 82 -12.82 9.43 -13.15
CA GLN A 82 -14.00 10.24 -13.40
C GLN A 82 -14.29 11.16 -12.22
N VAL A 83 -14.67 12.40 -12.50
CA VAL A 83 -15.04 13.39 -11.50
C VAL A 83 -16.54 13.61 -11.53
N LEU A 84 -17.21 13.35 -10.40
CA LEU A 84 -18.59 13.71 -10.17
C LEU A 84 -18.65 14.95 -9.28
N LEU A 85 -19.21 16.02 -9.81
CA LEU A 85 -19.51 17.25 -9.07
C LEU A 85 -21.00 17.26 -8.75
N THR A 86 -21.34 17.40 -7.47
CA THR A 86 -22.73 17.54 -7.02
C THR A 86 -22.85 18.74 -6.11
N GLY A 87 -24.01 19.37 -6.04
CA GLY A 87 -24.16 20.53 -5.17
C GLY A 87 -25.27 21.48 -5.59
N GLN A 88 -25.25 22.65 -4.96
CA GLN A 88 -26.14 23.76 -5.24
C GLN A 88 -25.37 25.07 -5.31
N ALA A 89 -25.84 26.00 -6.14
CA ALA A 89 -25.32 27.35 -6.27
C ALA A 89 -26.49 28.34 -6.09
N ALA A 90 -26.23 29.45 -5.40
CA ALA A 90 -27.18 30.51 -5.11
C ALA A 90 -27.27 31.55 -6.23
#